data_AF-A0A379S9E4-F1
#
_entry.id   AF-A0A379S9E4-F1
#
_cell.length_a   1.000
_cell.length_b   1.000
_cell.length_c   1.000
_cell.angle_alpha   90.00
_cell.angle_beta   90.00
_cell.angle_gamma   90.00
#
_symmetry.space_group_name_H-M   'P 1'
#
loop_
_entity.id
_entity.type
_entity.pdbx_description
1 polymer ?
#
loop_
_entity_poly.entity_id
_entity_poly.type
_entity_poly.pdbx_seq_one_letter_code
_entity_poly.pdbx_strand_id
1 'polypeptide(L)' 'MKSLYDMVDVNVYQENIFHTKMLLKEFDLRHYMFHTKPEDLTETERQEITAALWKEMREIYYGRNMPAV' A
#
# COMPACT_ATOMS: atom_id res chain seq x y z
N MET A 1 13.34 4.89 10.87
CA MET A 1 12.86 4.85 9.47
C MET A 1 13.11 3.51 8.80
N LYS A 2 14.36 3.02 8.66
CA LYS A 2 14.65 1.74 7.95
C LYS A 2 13.89 0.51 8.48
N SER A 3 13.53 0.48 9.75
CA SER A 3 12.78 -0.63 10.33
C SER A 3 11.31 -0.70 9.90
N LEU A 4 10.69 0.45 9.59
CA LEU A 4 9.23 0.58 9.38
C LEU A 4 8.79 0.28 7.94
N TYR A 5 9.70 0.42 6.99
CA TYR A 5 9.40 0.33 5.56
C TYR A 5 10.23 -0.76 4.89
N ASP A 6 9.61 -1.46 3.96
CA ASP A 6 10.31 -2.14 2.88
C ASP A 6 10.65 -1.12 1.81
N MET A 7 11.94 -1.04 1.48
CA MET A 7 12.48 0.00 0.60
C MET A 7 13.25 -0.61 -0.55
N VAL A 8 13.04 -0.06 -1.75
CA VAL A 8 13.75 -0.44 -2.97
C VAL A 8 14.12 0.81 -3.74
N ASP A 9 15.40 0.93 -4.06
CA ASP A 9 15.89 2.00 -4.93
C ASP A 9 15.68 1.60 -6.40
N VAL A 10 15.11 2.52 -7.18
CA VAL A 10 14.84 2.33 -8.60
C VAL A 10 15.53 3.43 -9.39
N ASN A 11 16.32 3.02 -10.37
CA ASN A 11 16.98 3.92 -11.32
C ASN A 11 16.38 3.71 -12.71
N VAL A 12 15.76 4.77 -13.26
CA VAL A 12 15.19 4.80 -14.61
C VAL A 12 16.03 5.74 -15.46
N TYR A 13 17.05 5.18 -16.10
CA TYR A 13 18.03 5.95 -16.86
C TYR A 13 17.42 6.70 -18.05
N GLN A 14 16.48 6.09 -18.78
CA GLN A 14 15.87 6.75 -19.96
C GLN A 14 15.15 8.04 -19.59
N GLU A 15 14.58 8.11 -18.39
CA GLU A 15 13.81 9.25 -17.90
C GLU A 15 14.65 10.21 -17.05
N ASN A 16 15.94 9.93 -16.81
CA ASN A 16 16.80 10.64 -15.86
C ASN A 16 16.20 10.71 -14.43
N ILE A 17 15.53 9.65 -13.98
CA ILE A 17 14.87 9.60 -12.67
C ILE A 17 15.52 8.53 -11.78
N PHE A 18 15.86 8.92 -10.57
CA PHE A 18 16.19 8.02 -9.47
C PHE A 18 15.23 8.28 -8.30
N HIS A 19 14.60 7.23 -7.77
CA HIS A 19 13.72 7.35 -6.62
C HIS A 19 13.77 6.09 -5.74
N THR A 20 13.53 6.29 -4.44
CA THR A 20 13.34 5.20 -3.48
C THR A 20 11.85 4.95 -3.30
N LYS A 21 11.45 3.69 -3.52
CA LYS A 21 10.09 3.23 -3.23
C LYS A 21 10.03 2.75 -1.78
N MET A 22 8.92 3.03 -1.11
CA MET A 22 8.72 2.67 0.29
C MET A 22 7.32 2.06 0.48
N LEU A 23 7.25 0.94 1.19
CA LEU A 23 5.99 0.31 1.60
C LEU A 23 6.03 0.06 3.11
N LEU A 24 4.97 0.42 3.84
CA LEU A 24 4.89 0.14 5.27
C LEU A 24 4.85 -1.37 5.50
N LYS A 25 5.65 -1.86 6.45
CA LYS A 25 5.65 -3.29 6.84
C LYS A 25 4.40 -3.65 7.64
N GLU A 26 3.99 -2.75 8.51
CA GLU A 26 2.82 -2.94 9.36
C GLU A 26 1.64 -2.18 8.75
N PHE A 27 0.62 -2.93 8.35
CA PHE A 27 -0.64 -2.37 7.86
C PHE A 27 -1.60 -2.19 9.03
N ASP A 28 -2.16 -0.99 9.14
CA ASP A 28 -3.19 -0.66 10.12
C ASP A 28 -4.31 0.12 9.42
N LEU A 29 -5.46 -0.52 9.28
CA LEU A 29 -6.63 0.04 8.59
C LEU A 29 -7.06 1.40 9.19
N ARG A 30 -6.83 1.64 10.49
CA ARG A 30 -7.23 2.89 11.17
C ARG A 30 -6.59 4.12 10.55
N HIS A 31 -5.39 3.99 9.98
CA HIS A 31 -4.68 5.10 9.33
C HIS A 31 -5.25 5.46 7.96
N TYR A 32 -6.13 4.64 7.41
CA TYR A 32 -6.68 4.80 6.06
C TYR A 32 -8.17 5.15 6.08
N MET A 33 -8.78 5.22 7.27
CA MET A 33 -10.18 5.60 7.42
C MET A 33 -10.30 7.07 7.82
N PHE A 34 -11.31 7.76 7.27
CA PHE A 34 -11.55 9.18 7.54
C PHE A 34 -12.66 9.40 8.57
N HIS A 35 -13.85 8.83 8.32
CA HIS A 35 -15.07 9.11 9.10
C HIS A 35 -15.67 7.89 9.82
N THR A 36 -15.05 6.73 9.67
CA THR A 36 -15.52 5.46 10.22
C THR A 36 -14.35 4.78 10.89
N LYS A 37 -14.57 4.13 12.04
CA LYS A 37 -13.50 3.33 12.63
C LYS A 37 -13.63 1.88 12.15
N PRO A 38 -12.52 1.12 12.07
CA PRO A 38 -12.59 -0.29 11.73
C PRO A 38 -13.55 -1.08 12.61
N GLU A 39 -13.70 -0.68 13.87
CA GLU A 39 -14.60 -1.33 14.83
C GLU A 39 -16.09 -1.16 14.49
N ASP A 40 -16.43 -0.14 13.71
CA ASP A 40 -17.81 0.14 13.26
C ASP A 40 -18.18 -0.67 12.00
N LEU A 41 -17.20 -1.33 11.37
CA LEU A 41 -17.38 -2.15 10.17
C LEU A 41 -17.66 -3.60 10.53
N THR A 42 -18.45 -4.27 9.70
CA THR A 42 -18.55 -5.73 9.73
C THR A 42 -17.21 -6.36 9.36
N GLU A 43 -16.99 -7.60 9.78
CA GLU A 43 -15.76 -8.33 9.46
C GLU A 43 -15.58 -8.48 7.94
N THR A 44 -16.67 -8.71 7.19
CA THR A 44 -16.64 -8.81 5.73
C THR A 44 -16.18 -7.51 5.09
N GLU A 45 -16.79 -6.37 5.46
CA GLU A 45 -16.39 -5.06 4.93
C GLU A 45 -14.93 -4.74 5.26
N ARG A 46 -14.50 -5.05 6.48
CA ARG A 46 -13.11 -4.86 6.91
C ARG A 46 -12.14 -5.65 6.02
N GLN A 47 -12.46 -6.90 5.70
CA GLN A 47 -11.66 -7.76 4.84
C GLN A 47 -11.62 -7.24 3.39
N GLU A 48 -12.77 -6.84 2.85
CA GLU A 48 -12.87 -6.31 1.49
C GLU A 48 -12.07 -5.01 1.32
N ILE A 49 -12.23 -4.06 2.26
CA ILE A 49 -11.50 -2.79 2.25
C ILE A 49 -10.00 -3.04 2.43
N THR A 50 -9.61 -3.94 3.34
CA THR A 50 -8.21 -4.29 3.55
C THR A 50 -7.58 -4.88 2.29
N ALA A 51 -8.29 -5.78 1.61
CA ALA A 51 -7.82 -6.37 0.36
C ALA A 51 -7.69 -5.33 -0.76
N ALA A 52 -8.65 -4.41 -0.88
CA ALA A 52 -8.60 -3.31 -1.86
C ALA A 52 -7.40 -2.39 -1.61
N LEU A 53 -7.21 -1.92 -0.37
CA LEU A 53 -6.07 -1.09 0.00
C LEU A 53 -4.73 -1.80 -0.25
N TRP A 54 -4.61 -3.07 0.14
CA TRP A 54 -3.40 -3.85 -0.12
C TRP A 54 -3.11 -4.04 -1.61
N LYS A 55 -4.14 -4.13 -2.44
CA LYS A 55 -3.97 -4.18 -3.89
C LYS A 55 -3.43 -2.84 -4.39
N GLU A 56 -4.10 -1.73 -4.07
CA GLU A 56 -3.71 -0.39 -4.53
C GLU A 56 -2.30 0.00 -4.06
N MET A 57 -1.97 -0.23 -2.79
CA MET A 57 -0.63 0.04 -2.25
C MET A 57 0.45 -0.71 -3.01
N ARG A 58 0.20 -1.97 -3.38
CA ARG A 58 1.13 -2.77 -4.18
C ARG A 58 1.18 -2.28 -5.62
N GLU A 59 0.07 -1.89 -6.23
CA GLU A 59 0.06 -1.35 -7.58
C GLU A 59 0.89 -0.06 -7.68
N ILE A 60 0.76 0.83 -6.69
CA ILE A 60 1.59 2.04 -6.56
C ILE A 60 3.06 1.66 -6.35
N TYR A 61 3.35 0.77 -5.39
CA TYR A 61 4.71 0.34 -5.09
C TYR A 61 5.40 -0.31 -6.30
N TYR A 62 4.73 -1.21 -7.02
CA TYR A 62 5.32 -1.87 -8.18
C TYR A 62 5.20 -1.05 -9.48
N GLY A 63 4.38 0.01 -9.49
CA GLY A 63 4.16 0.86 -10.66
C GLY A 63 3.43 0.15 -11.79
N ARG A 64 2.59 -0.84 -11.47
CA ARG A 64 1.80 -1.61 -12.47
C ARG A 64 0.52 -2.14 -11.84
N ASN A 65 -0.51 -2.29 -12.67
CA ASN A 65 -1.75 -2.95 -12.26
C ASN A 65 -1.49 -4.43 -11.98
N MET A 66 -2.07 -4.95 -10.89
CA MET A 66 -2.00 -6.35 -10.54
C MET A 66 -3.30 -7.05 -11.00
N PRO A 67 -3.22 -8.20 -11.69
CA PRO A 67 -4.40 -8.96 -12.03
C PRO A 67 -5.13 -9.37 -10.75
N ALA A 68 -6.46 -9.32 -10.77
CA ALA A 68 -7.27 -9.91 -9.71
C ALA A 68 -7.03 -11.43 -9.74
N VAL A 69 -6.50 -11.97 -8.64
CA VAL A 69 -6.38 -13.43 -8.44
C VAL A 69 -7.66 -13.93 -7.80
#